data_AF-A0A3D5DE96-F1
#
_entry.id   AF-A0A3D5DE96-F1
#
_cell.length_a   1.000
_cell.length_b   1.000
_cell.length_c   1.000
_cell.angle_alpha   90.00
_cell.angle_beta   90.00
_cell.angle_gamma   90.00
#
_symmetry.space_group_name_H-M   'P 1'
#
loop_
_entity.id
_entity.type
_entity.pdbx_description
1 polymer ?
#
loop_
_entity_poly.entity_id
_entity_poly.type
_entity_poly.pdbx_seq_one_letter_code
_entity_poly.pdbx_strand_id
1 'polypeptide(L)'
;IEARERVEAAISQISGGADFGDVALATSDGQNALEKGDLGWRRSEEVPSLFSSFVRDMEIGETSGIITSPSGYHIIQLTDRRSGEEVLVEQTLTRHILISTSEIVSDLEALNRANQLKIRLDSGESFETLARTNSDDRGSAVDGGALGWVNKGQMVPEFEEVMLYTEIGEISFPFETDFGWHILQVLDRRSYDGTEDVKREKARSAISQRKTDESYQSWLRRLRDEAYVELRIDEP
;
A
#
# COMPACT_ATOMS: atom_id res chain seq x y z
N ILE A 1 -23.89 -35.33 23.44
CA ILE A 1 -24.56 -36.09 22.36
C ILE A 1 -25.53 -35.15 21.65
N GLU A 2 -26.46 -34.54 22.37
CA GLU A 2 -27.45 -33.61 21.83
C GLU A 2 -26.90 -32.45 20.95
N ALA A 3 -25.85 -31.76 21.40
CA ALA A 3 -25.28 -30.63 20.62
C ALA A 3 -24.65 -31.05 19.28
N ARG A 4 -24.12 -32.28 19.20
CA ARG A 4 -23.52 -32.81 17.98
C ARG A 4 -24.61 -33.22 16.97
N GLU A 5 -25.64 -33.92 17.46
CA GLU A 5 -26.80 -34.28 16.64
C GLU A 5 -27.50 -33.03 16.09
N ARG A 6 -27.59 -31.96 16.89
CA ARG A 6 -28.16 -30.69 16.48
C ARG A 6 -27.40 -30.03 15.33
N VAL A 7 -26.07 -29.97 15.39
CA VAL A 7 -25.27 -29.38 14.30
C VAL A 7 -25.26 -30.28 13.05
N GLU A 8 -25.28 -31.61 13.22
CA GLU A 8 -25.40 -32.55 12.10
C GLU A 8 -26.76 -32.40 11.38
N ALA A 9 -27.85 -32.21 12.15
CA ALA A 9 -29.17 -31.92 11.60
C ALA A 9 -29.21 -30.57 10.86
N ALA A 10 -28.59 -29.53 11.41
CA ALA A 10 -28.50 -28.22 10.76
C ALA A 10 -27.76 -28.30 9.41
N ILE A 11 -26.61 -28.99 9.36
CA ILE A 11 -25.88 -29.23 8.10
C ILE A 11 -26.73 -30.02 7.11
N SER A 12 -27.45 -31.05 7.57
CA SER A 12 -28.32 -31.83 6.68
C SER A 12 -29.44 -30.99 6.07
N GLN A 13 -29.99 -30.02 6.81
CA GLN A 13 -31.01 -29.10 6.29
C GLN A 13 -30.40 -28.16 5.23
N ILE A 14 -29.25 -27.56 5.53
CA ILE A 14 -28.56 -26.64 4.62
C ILE A 14 -28.14 -27.35 3.33
N SER A 15 -27.52 -28.54 3.44
CA SER A 15 -27.17 -29.38 2.29
C SER A 15 -28.39 -29.87 1.50
N GLY A 16 -29.56 -29.93 2.15
CA GLY A 16 -30.85 -30.21 1.53
C GLY A 16 -31.49 -29.00 0.82
N GLY A 17 -30.83 -27.84 0.82
CA GLY A 17 -31.27 -26.61 0.17
C GLY A 17 -32.03 -25.64 1.07
N ALA A 18 -32.08 -25.86 2.38
CA ALA A 18 -32.61 -24.87 3.31
C ALA A 18 -31.73 -23.62 3.36
N ASP A 19 -32.33 -22.45 3.51
CA ASP A 19 -31.61 -21.20 3.73
C ASP A 19 -30.81 -21.25 5.03
N PHE A 20 -29.52 -20.91 4.97
CA PHE A 20 -28.64 -20.93 6.15
C PHE A 20 -29.17 -20.03 7.26
N GLY A 21 -29.70 -18.86 6.89
CA GLY A 21 -30.20 -17.88 7.83
C GLY A 21 -31.42 -18.36 8.60
N ASP A 22 -32.33 -19.05 7.92
CA ASP A 22 -33.51 -19.65 8.57
C ASP A 22 -33.11 -20.80 9.51
N VAL A 23 -32.11 -21.61 9.13
CA VAL A 23 -31.57 -22.69 10.00
C VAL A 23 -30.86 -22.10 11.21
N ALA A 24 -30.09 -21.03 11.03
CA ALA A 24 -29.43 -20.29 12.11
C ALA A 24 -30.45 -19.69 13.09
N LEU A 25 -31.52 -19.08 12.58
CA LEU A 25 -32.60 -18.52 13.40
C LEU A 25 -33.28 -19.59 14.28
N ALA A 26 -33.45 -20.80 13.75
CA ALA A 26 -34.11 -21.89 14.47
C ALA A 26 -33.21 -22.63 15.47
N THR A 27 -31.90 -22.66 15.22
CA THR A 27 -30.99 -23.65 15.85
C THR A 27 -29.76 -23.04 16.54
N SER A 28 -29.36 -21.82 16.18
CA SER A 28 -28.13 -21.20 16.69
C SER A 28 -28.32 -20.68 18.11
N ASP A 29 -27.39 -21.05 18.99
CA ASP A 29 -27.26 -20.48 20.34
C ASP A 29 -26.43 -19.17 20.34
N GLY A 30 -26.02 -18.68 19.16
CA GLY A 30 -25.20 -17.47 19.01
C GLY A 30 -25.99 -16.17 19.18
N GLN A 31 -25.30 -15.10 19.58
CA GLN A 31 -25.91 -13.77 19.79
C GLN A 31 -26.63 -13.23 18.54
N ASN A 32 -26.17 -13.62 17.36
CA ASN A 32 -26.70 -13.15 16.08
C ASN A 32 -27.79 -14.09 15.51
N ALA A 33 -28.25 -15.10 16.25
CA ALA A 33 -29.26 -16.05 15.76
C ALA A 33 -30.53 -15.34 15.26
N LEU A 34 -31.01 -14.33 15.99
CA LEU A 34 -32.18 -13.52 15.61
C LEU A 34 -31.96 -12.70 14.33
N GLU A 35 -30.71 -12.41 13.99
CA GLU A 35 -30.29 -11.76 12.74
C GLU A 35 -29.87 -12.80 11.70
N LYS A 36 -30.48 -13.99 11.73
CA LYS A 36 -30.18 -15.10 10.81
C LYS A 36 -28.71 -15.53 10.83
N GLY A 37 -28.00 -15.30 11.93
CA GLY A 37 -26.58 -15.59 12.07
C GLY A 37 -25.67 -14.68 11.27
N ASP A 38 -26.16 -13.54 10.76
CA ASP A 38 -25.35 -12.60 9.98
C ASP A 38 -24.23 -12.00 10.84
N LEU A 39 -23.00 -12.07 10.34
CA LEU A 39 -21.80 -11.56 11.00
C LEU A 39 -21.31 -10.23 10.38
N GLY A 40 -22.00 -9.75 9.35
CA GLY A 40 -21.63 -8.60 8.53
C GLY A 40 -20.35 -8.82 7.71
N TRP A 41 -19.94 -7.77 7.01
CA TRP A 41 -18.64 -7.75 6.34
C TRP A 41 -17.51 -7.74 7.36
N ARG A 42 -16.63 -8.75 7.30
CA ARG A 42 -15.42 -8.82 8.11
C ARG A 42 -14.17 -8.84 7.25
N ARG A 43 -13.16 -8.08 7.67
CA ARG A 43 -11.81 -8.19 7.09
C ARG A 43 -11.21 -9.52 7.50
N SER A 44 -10.29 -10.05 6.70
CA SER A 44 -9.62 -11.32 7.01
C SER A 44 -8.93 -11.31 8.39
N GLU A 45 -8.50 -10.14 8.86
CA GLU A 45 -7.89 -9.93 10.18
C GLU A 45 -8.89 -9.96 11.34
N GLU A 46 -10.18 -9.69 11.08
CA GLU A 46 -11.27 -9.68 12.05
C GLU A 46 -11.95 -11.05 12.17
N VAL A 47 -11.68 -11.97 11.23
CA VAL A 47 -12.16 -13.35 11.27
C VAL A 47 -11.37 -14.12 12.33
N PRO A 48 -12.03 -14.72 13.34
CA PRO A 48 -11.36 -15.57 14.32
C PRO A 48 -10.48 -16.64 13.65
N SER A 49 -9.28 -16.86 14.19
CA SER A 49 -8.30 -17.78 13.61
C SER A 49 -8.86 -19.20 13.40
N LEU A 50 -9.77 -19.64 14.27
CA LEU A 50 -10.51 -20.90 14.16
C LEU A 50 -11.26 -21.07 12.82
N PHE A 51 -11.71 -19.97 12.22
CA PHE A 51 -12.47 -19.96 10.97
C PHE A 51 -11.62 -19.59 9.76
N SER A 52 -10.44 -18.99 9.98
CA SER A 52 -9.62 -18.38 8.93
C SER A 52 -9.16 -19.34 7.82
N SER A 53 -8.86 -20.59 8.14
CA SER A 53 -8.50 -21.61 7.15
C SER A 53 -9.70 -22.01 6.31
N PHE A 54 -10.87 -22.19 6.94
CA PHE A 54 -12.11 -22.55 6.23
C PHE A 54 -12.53 -21.43 5.28
N VAL A 55 -12.63 -20.18 5.76
CA VAL A 55 -13.05 -19.04 4.93
C VAL A 55 -12.11 -18.78 3.74
N ARG A 56 -10.82 -19.11 3.87
CA ARG A 56 -9.85 -18.96 2.79
C ARG A 56 -10.13 -19.90 1.63
N ASP A 57 -10.47 -21.15 1.94
CA ASP A 57 -10.59 -22.22 0.97
C ASP A 57 -12.03 -22.40 0.46
N MET A 58 -13.01 -21.77 1.12
CA MET A 58 -14.43 -21.83 0.75
C MET A 58 -14.77 -21.01 -0.50
N GLU A 59 -15.73 -21.51 -1.26
CA GLU A 59 -16.39 -20.79 -2.36
C GLU A 59 -17.57 -19.93 -1.84
N ILE A 60 -17.96 -18.91 -2.62
CA ILE A 60 -19.12 -18.08 -2.29
C ILE A 60 -20.39 -18.94 -2.33
N GLY A 61 -21.16 -18.90 -1.25
CA GLY A 61 -22.35 -19.72 -1.00
C GLY A 61 -22.06 -21.03 -0.25
N GLU A 62 -20.79 -21.45 -0.15
CA GLU A 62 -20.41 -22.68 0.51
C GLU A 62 -20.63 -22.59 2.03
N THR A 63 -21.08 -23.70 2.62
CA THR A 63 -21.17 -23.88 4.07
C THR A 63 -20.07 -24.84 4.53
N SER A 64 -19.36 -24.48 5.60
CA SER A 64 -18.30 -25.31 6.16
C SER A 64 -18.82 -26.64 6.70
N GLY A 65 -17.92 -27.60 6.86
CA GLY A 65 -18.15 -28.72 7.77
C GLY A 65 -18.26 -28.28 9.24
N ILE A 66 -18.42 -29.26 10.15
CA ILE A 66 -18.49 -29.01 11.59
C ILE A 66 -17.12 -28.55 12.11
N ILE A 67 -17.06 -27.33 12.62
CA ILE A 67 -15.87 -26.77 13.26
C ILE A 67 -16.01 -26.95 14.78
N THR A 68 -15.06 -27.64 15.40
CA THR A 68 -15.11 -27.92 16.84
C THR A 68 -14.25 -26.92 17.62
N SER A 69 -14.79 -26.40 18.72
CA SER A 69 -14.11 -25.48 19.63
C SER A 69 -14.39 -25.86 21.09
N PRO A 70 -13.67 -25.26 22.07
CA PRO A 70 -14.01 -25.42 23.48
C PRO A 70 -15.43 -24.95 23.84
N SER A 71 -16.01 -24.02 23.07
CA SER A 71 -17.35 -23.48 23.30
C SER A 71 -18.46 -24.28 22.61
N GLY A 72 -18.13 -25.36 21.89
CA GLY A 72 -19.09 -26.19 21.16
C GLY A 72 -18.77 -26.31 19.67
N TYR A 73 -19.82 -26.53 18.88
CA TYR A 73 -19.75 -26.76 17.44
C TYR A 73 -20.19 -25.53 16.66
N HIS A 74 -19.49 -25.23 15.57
CA HIS A 74 -19.76 -24.08 14.71
C HIS A 74 -19.90 -24.55 13.26
N ILE A 75 -20.75 -23.85 12.52
CA ILE A 75 -20.84 -23.91 11.07
C ILE A 75 -20.84 -22.48 10.56
N ILE A 76 -20.17 -22.23 9.44
CA ILE A 76 -20.10 -20.91 8.81
C ILE A 76 -20.49 -21.04 7.35
N GLN A 77 -21.11 -20.01 6.78
CA GLN A 77 -21.35 -19.90 5.35
C GLN A 77 -20.62 -18.66 4.83
N LEU A 78 -19.95 -18.79 3.68
CA LEU A 78 -19.33 -17.65 3.01
C LEU A 78 -20.36 -16.99 2.09
N THR A 79 -21.10 -16.01 2.58
CA THR A 79 -22.17 -15.35 1.80
C THR A 79 -21.64 -14.60 0.58
N ASP A 80 -20.52 -13.88 0.74
CA ASP A 80 -19.90 -13.10 -0.32
C ASP A 80 -18.43 -12.81 0.03
N ARG A 81 -17.61 -12.46 -0.96
CA ARG A 81 -16.20 -12.09 -0.80
C ARG A 81 -15.84 -10.96 -1.75
N ARG A 82 -15.49 -9.81 -1.18
CA ARG A 82 -14.92 -8.67 -1.90
C ARG A 82 -13.41 -8.60 -1.69
N SER A 83 -12.66 -8.40 -2.76
CA SER A 83 -11.28 -7.91 -2.64
C SER A 83 -11.31 -6.52 -2.00
N GLY A 84 -10.28 -6.18 -1.22
CA GLY A 84 -10.07 -4.78 -0.83
C GLY A 84 -9.86 -3.91 -2.07
N GLU A 85 -10.04 -2.58 -1.94
CA GLU A 85 -9.74 -1.65 -3.04
C GLU A 85 -8.32 -1.90 -3.55
N GLU A 86 -8.20 -2.34 -4.81
CA GLU A 86 -6.92 -2.45 -5.50
C GLU A 86 -6.39 -1.04 -5.72
N VAL A 87 -5.20 -0.77 -5.21
CA VAL A 87 -4.50 0.50 -5.44
C VAL A 87 -3.62 0.31 -6.66
N LEU A 88 -4.20 0.53 -7.83
CA LEU A 88 -3.45 0.60 -9.08
C LEU A 88 -2.70 1.93 -9.13
N VAL A 89 -1.38 1.85 -9.23
CA VAL A 89 -0.49 3.01 -9.34
C VAL A 89 0.16 2.98 -10.71
N GLU A 90 -0.04 4.05 -11.47
CA GLU A 90 0.69 4.24 -12.73
C GLU A 90 2.15 4.59 -12.43
N GLN A 91 3.05 3.82 -13.03
CA GLN A 91 4.50 3.99 -12.92
C GLN A 91 5.13 4.18 -14.29
N THR A 92 6.12 5.08 -14.34
CA THR A 92 6.95 5.28 -15.54
C THR A 92 8.39 4.89 -15.22
N LEU A 93 8.98 4.01 -16.02
CA LEU A 93 10.39 3.69 -15.97
C LEU A 93 11.13 4.75 -16.78
N THR A 94 11.98 5.54 -16.14
CA THR A 94 12.67 6.67 -16.79
C THR A 94 14.12 6.80 -16.37
N ARG A 95 14.90 7.50 -17.19
CA ARG A 95 16.26 7.93 -16.90
C ARG A 95 16.46 9.36 -17.36
N HIS A 96 17.40 10.07 -16.74
CA HIS A 96 17.68 11.47 -17.06
C HIS A 96 19.17 11.83 -17.05
N ILE A 97 19.46 12.98 -17.65
CA ILE A 97 20.72 13.70 -17.53
C ILE A 97 20.38 15.09 -17.00
N LEU A 98 20.99 15.48 -15.87
CA LEU A 98 20.83 16.81 -15.29
C LEU A 98 22.09 17.65 -15.55
N ILE A 99 21.90 18.89 -16.00
CA ILE A 99 22.93 19.94 -16.03
C ILE A 99 22.50 21.04 -15.06
N SER A 100 23.17 21.11 -13.91
CA SER A 100 22.82 22.06 -12.84
C SER A 100 23.27 23.46 -13.19
N THR A 101 22.42 24.45 -12.86
CA THR A 101 22.83 25.86 -12.87
C THR A 101 23.54 26.21 -11.56
N SER A 102 24.44 27.18 -11.61
CA SER A 102 25.17 27.66 -10.42
C SER A 102 25.66 29.09 -10.63
N GLU A 103 26.28 29.69 -9.62
CA GLU A 103 26.93 31.00 -9.78
C GLU A 103 28.03 31.00 -10.87
N ILE A 104 28.57 29.81 -11.19
CA ILE A 104 29.60 29.62 -12.21
C ILE A 104 28.96 29.25 -13.56
N VAL A 105 27.90 28.43 -13.55
CA VAL A 105 27.22 27.94 -14.75
C VAL A 105 25.90 28.67 -14.91
N SER A 106 25.89 29.66 -15.82
CA SER A 106 24.67 30.39 -16.16
C SER A 106 23.62 29.47 -16.78
N ASP A 107 22.35 29.88 -16.68
CA ASP A 107 21.22 29.19 -17.32
C ASP A 107 21.45 28.94 -18.81
N LEU A 108 21.85 29.98 -19.56
CA LEU A 108 22.16 29.87 -20.99
C LEU A 108 23.29 28.87 -21.27
N GLU A 109 24.30 28.79 -20.40
CA GLU A 109 25.38 27.83 -20.55
C GLU A 109 24.89 26.39 -20.29
N ALA A 110 24.08 26.18 -19.25
CA ALA A 110 23.47 24.88 -18.95
C ALA A 110 22.58 24.41 -20.12
N LEU A 111 21.72 25.29 -20.65
CA LEU A 111 20.91 25.02 -21.83
C LEU A 111 21.76 24.65 -23.05
N ASN A 112 22.83 25.40 -23.33
CA ASN A 112 23.73 25.10 -24.45
C ASN A 112 24.39 23.73 -24.30
N ARG A 113 24.81 23.35 -23.08
CA ARG A 113 25.36 22.02 -22.80
C ARG A 113 24.31 20.93 -23.00
N ALA A 114 23.08 21.13 -22.49
CA ALA A 114 21.99 20.18 -22.67
C ALA A 114 21.64 20.00 -24.17
N ASN A 115 21.58 21.09 -24.94
CA ASN A 115 21.36 21.01 -26.40
C ASN A 115 22.46 20.22 -27.13
N GLN A 116 23.72 20.40 -26.74
CA GLN A 116 24.83 19.63 -27.31
C GLN A 116 24.71 18.14 -26.99
N LEU A 117 24.29 17.79 -25.77
CA LEU A 117 24.04 16.40 -25.39
C LEU A 117 22.86 15.81 -26.17
N LYS A 118 21.78 16.58 -26.39
CA LYS A 118 20.64 16.13 -27.22
C LYS A 118 21.07 15.81 -28.65
N ILE A 119 21.88 16.65 -29.27
CA ILE A 119 22.41 16.40 -30.64
C ILE A 119 23.20 15.08 -30.69
N ARG A 120 24.01 14.81 -29.66
CA ARG A 120 24.80 13.58 -29.56
C ARG A 120 23.92 12.34 -29.36
N LEU A 121 22.89 12.45 -28.52
CA LEU A 121 21.87 11.41 -28.32
C LEU A 121 21.14 11.10 -29.64
N ASP A 122 20.73 12.12 -30.38
CA ASP A 122 20.04 11.97 -31.67
C ASP A 122 20.95 11.41 -32.76
N SER A 123 22.27 11.57 -32.61
CA SER A 123 23.28 10.94 -33.46
C SER A 123 23.55 9.47 -33.11
N GLY A 124 22.85 8.92 -32.11
CA GLY A 124 22.94 7.52 -31.70
C GLY A 124 23.98 7.25 -30.61
N GLU A 125 24.53 8.27 -29.94
CA GLU A 125 25.42 8.05 -28.80
C GLU A 125 24.65 7.47 -27.60
N SER A 126 25.31 6.61 -26.80
CA SER A 126 24.68 5.95 -25.66
C SER A 126 24.25 6.95 -24.58
N PHE A 127 22.96 6.95 -24.24
CA PHE A 127 22.42 7.73 -23.14
C PHE A 127 23.11 7.44 -21.81
N GLU A 128 23.36 6.16 -21.52
CA GLU A 128 24.02 5.75 -20.28
C GLU A 128 25.43 6.33 -20.18
N THR A 129 26.19 6.32 -21.28
CA THR A 129 27.55 6.88 -21.30
C THR A 129 27.52 8.39 -21.08
N LEU A 130 26.59 9.09 -21.74
CA LEU A 130 26.44 10.53 -21.59
C LEU A 130 25.98 10.91 -20.18
N ALA A 131 25.05 10.15 -19.59
CA ALA A 131 24.61 10.36 -18.22
C ALA A 131 25.74 10.16 -17.22
N ARG A 132 26.51 9.06 -17.32
CA ARG A 132 27.65 8.77 -16.43
C ARG A 132 28.73 9.86 -16.45
N THR A 133 28.92 10.50 -17.59
CA THR A 133 30.04 11.44 -17.80
C THR A 133 29.64 12.91 -17.68
N ASN A 134 28.36 13.25 -17.88
CA ASN A 134 27.92 14.65 -17.94
C ASN A 134 26.78 15.00 -16.98
N SER A 135 26.09 14.01 -16.37
CA SER A 135 25.00 14.33 -15.44
C SER A 135 25.54 14.78 -14.08
N ASP A 136 25.05 15.92 -13.61
CA ASP A 136 25.35 16.48 -12.29
C ASP A 136 24.54 15.79 -11.17
N ASP A 137 23.51 15.02 -11.52
CA ASP A 137 22.85 14.13 -10.56
C ASP A 137 23.71 12.90 -10.29
N ARG A 138 24.58 13.02 -9.27
CA ARG A 138 25.51 11.95 -8.87
C ARG A 138 24.81 10.66 -8.44
N GLY A 139 23.54 10.74 -8.00
CA GLY A 139 22.78 9.59 -7.53
C GLY A 139 22.38 8.66 -8.68
N SER A 140 21.94 9.23 -9.81
CA SER A 140 21.53 8.46 -10.99
C SER A 140 22.64 8.34 -12.05
N ALA A 141 23.56 9.30 -12.14
CA ALA A 141 24.63 9.33 -13.14
C ALA A 141 25.43 8.02 -13.15
N VAL A 142 25.78 7.51 -11.96
CA VAL A 142 26.54 6.27 -11.79
C VAL A 142 25.80 5.04 -12.29
N ASP A 143 24.50 5.12 -12.52
CA ASP A 143 23.65 4.06 -13.08
C ASP A 143 23.10 4.45 -14.45
N GLY A 144 23.82 5.29 -15.19
CA GLY A 144 23.43 5.69 -16.55
C GLY A 144 22.24 6.63 -16.59
N GLY A 145 22.03 7.39 -15.51
CA GLY A 145 20.89 8.30 -15.35
C GLY A 145 19.62 7.62 -14.87
N ALA A 146 19.66 6.35 -14.50
CA ALA A 146 18.47 5.58 -14.15
C ALA A 146 17.77 6.13 -12.89
N LEU A 147 16.49 6.47 -13.02
CA LEU A 147 15.61 6.85 -11.89
C LEU A 147 14.72 5.68 -11.43
N GLY A 148 14.66 4.60 -12.21
CA GLY A 148 13.83 3.44 -11.92
C GLY A 148 12.35 3.70 -12.20
N TRP A 149 11.48 2.94 -11.53
CA TRP A 149 10.03 3.09 -11.63
C TRP A 149 9.57 4.25 -10.75
N VAL A 150 9.03 5.27 -11.40
CA VAL A 150 8.59 6.52 -10.78
C VAL A 150 7.06 6.53 -10.73
N ASN A 151 6.51 6.74 -9.54
CA ASN A 151 5.07 6.94 -9.34
C ASN A 151 4.69 8.39 -9.66
N LYS A 152 3.44 8.58 -10.05
CA LYS A 152 2.85 9.92 -10.15
C LYS A 152 3.00 10.70 -8.84
N GLY A 153 3.43 11.96 -8.94
CA GLY A 153 3.65 12.88 -7.82
C GLY A 153 4.99 12.72 -7.11
N GLN A 154 5.88 11.82 -7.56
CA GLN A 154 7.24 11.70 -7.00
C GLN A 154 8.24 12.70 -7.58
N MET A 155 7.96 13.25 -8.77
CA MET A 155 8.83 14.21 -9.45
C MET A 155 8.28 15.63 -9.34
N VAL A 156 9.14 16.61 -9.56
CA VAL A 156 8.71 18.02 -9.69
C VAL A 156 7.77 18.18 -10.90
N PRO A 157 6.80 19.11 -10.83
CA PRO A 157 5.74 19.23 -11.84
C PRO A 157 6.24 19.31 -13.28
N GLU A 158 7.30 20.08 -13.52
CA GLU A 158 7.89 20.32 -14.84
C GLU A 158 8.51 19.03 -15.41
N PHE A 159 9.18 18.25 -14.55
CA PHE A 159 9.73 16.96 -14.93
C PHE A 159 8.64 15.92 -15.21
N GLU A 160 7.61 15.87 -14.36
CA GLU A 160 6.49 14.96 -14.54
C GLU A 160 5.73 15.25 -15.84
N GLU A 161 5.50 16.52 -16.17
CA GLU A 161 4.83 16.93 -17.39
C GLU A 161 5.58 16.41 -18.64
N VAL A 162 6.90 16.66 -18.71
CA VAL A 162 7.72 16.20 -19.84
C VAL A 162 7.80 14.67 -19.88
N MET A 163 7.89 14.02 -18.73
CA MET A 163 7.92 12.55 -18.62
C MET A 163 6.62 11.91 -19.12
N LEU A 164 5.46 12.51 -18.84
CA LEU A 164 4.16 12.03 -19.29
C LEU A 164 3.92 12.33 -20.78
N TYR A 165 4.45 13.45 -21.28
CA TYR A 165 4.33 13.83 -22.69
C TYR A 165 5.25 13.01 -23.62
N THR A 166 6.45 12.66 -23.16
CA THR A 166 7.42 11.89 -23.95
C THR A 166 6.94 10.47 -24.19
N GLU A 167 7.03 9.95 -25.41
CA GLU A 167 6.59 8.58 -25.73
C GLU A 167 7.59 7.52 -25.23
N ILE A 168 7.12 6.28 -25.09
CA ILE A 168 7.98 5.16 -24.66
C ILE A 168 9.06 4.93 -25.73
N GLY A 169 10.32 4.93 -25.30
CA GLY A 169 11.51 4.80 -26.14
C GLY A 169 12.12 6.14 -26.56
N GLU A 170 11.35 7.23 -26.51
CA GLU A 170 11.76 8.55 -26.99
C GLU A 170 12.56 9.34 -25.96
N ILE A 171 13.42 10.23 -26.48
CA ILE A 171 14.26 11.15 -25.70
C ILE A 171 13.65 12.55 -25.79
N SER A 172 13.39 13.18 -24.64
CA SER A 172 12.81 14.51 -24.58
C SER A 172 13.74 15.58 -25.16
N PHE A 173 13.18 16.74 -25.51
CA PHE A 173 13.98 17.96 -25.64
C PHE A 173 14.51 18.40 -24.26
N PRO A 174 15.58 19.21 -24.20
CA PRO A 174 15.99 19.85 -22.96
C PRO A 174 14.87 20.70 -22.36
N PHE A 175 14.65 20.55 -21.05
CA PHE A 175 13.66 21.32 -20.30
C PHE A 175 14.22 21.74 -18.95
N GLU A 176 13.67 22.82 -18.39
CA GLU A 176 14.14 23.42 -17.15
C GLU A 176 13.30 22.94 -15.96
N THR A 177 13.96 22.74 -14.82
CA THR A 177 13.35 22.62 -13.50
C THR A 177 14.13 23.47 -12.50
N ASP A 178 13.67 23.54 -11.26
CA ASP A 178 14.40 24.19 -10.16
C ASP A 178 15.84 23.64 -9.94
N PHE A 179 16.15 22.45 -10.46
CA PHE A 179 17.47 21.84 -10.34
C PHE A 179 18.41 22.17 -11.53
N GLY A 180 17.90 22.78 -12.59
CA GLY A 180 18.62 23.08 -13.83
C GLY A 180 17.98 22.43 -15.05
N TRP A 181 18.80 22.08 -16.04
CA TRP A 181 18.33 21.56 -17.32
C TRP A 181 18.39 20.04 -17.38
N HIS A 182 17.30 19.43 -17.83
CA HIS A 182 17.16 17.98 -17.90
C HIS A 182 16.93 17.51 -19.33
N ILE A 183 17.41 16.30 -19.61
CA ILE A 183 17.02 15.49 -20.76
C ILE A 183 16.59 14.15 -20.19
N LEU A 184 15.39 13.68 -20.52
CA LEU A 184 14.90 12.38 -20.06
C LEU A 184 14.66 11.42 -21.21
N GLN A 185 14.62 10.14 -20.88
CA GLN A 185 14.13 9.09 -21.77
C GLN A 185 13.14 8.20 -21.02
N VAL A 186 11.95 8.06 -21.58
CA VAL A 186 10.94 7.12 -21.08
C VAL A 186 11.28 5.73 -21.62
N LEU A 187 11.49 4.77 -20.74
CA LEU A 187 11.86 3.40 -21.10
C LEU A 187 10.64 2.48 -21.14
N ASP A 188 9.69 2.66 -20.21
CA ASP A 188 8.49 1.84 -20.12
C ASP A 188 7.41 2.51 -19.24
N ARG A 189 6.18 2.04 -19.33
CA ARG A 189 5.06 2.44 -18.44
C ARG A 189 4.25 1.22 -18.02
N ARG A 190 3.83 1.18 -16.76
CA ARG A 190 2.99 0.10 -16.23
C ARG A 190 1.98 0.59 -15.21
N SER A 191 0.87 -0.12 -15.14
CA SER A 191 -0.02 -0.10 -13.99
C SER A 191 0.47 -1.15 -12.98
N TYR A 192 0.88 -0.70 -11.79
CA TYR A 192 1.40 -1.54 -10.72
C TYR A 192 0.37 -1.69 -9.61
N ASP A 193 0.07 -2.93 -9.21
CA ASP A 193 -0.74 -3.19 -8.03
C ASP A 193 0.09 -2.92 -6.75
N GLY A 194 -0.09 -1.72 -6.21
CA GLY A 194 0.55 -1.26 -4.98
C GLY A 194 -0.22 -1.62 -3.71
N THR A 195 -1.26 -2.46 -3.80
CA THR A 195 -2.15 -2.76 -2.68
C THR A 195 -1.41 -3.29 -1.45
N GLU A 196 -0.46 -4.21 -1.65
CA GLU A 196 0.32 -4.78 -0.55
C GLU A 196 1.32 -3.79 0.05
N ASP A 197 1.91 -2.92 -0.76
CA ASP A 197 2.83 -1.88 -0.28
C ASP A 197 2.08 -0.86 0.60
N VAL A 198 0.91 -0.41 0.15
CA VAL A 198 0.04 0.49 0.91
C VAL A 198 -0.41 -0.17 2.22
N LYS A 199 -0.81 -1.44 2.19
CA LYS A 199 -1.17 -2.19 3.41
C LYS A 199 0.01 -2.27 4.38
N ARG A 200 1.20 -2.60 3.88
CA ARG A 200 2.42 -2.70 4.69
C ARG A 200 2.76 -1.38 5.36
N GLU A 201 2.68 -0.27 4.64
CA GLU A 201 3.00 1.05 5.20
C GLU A 201 1.96 1.48 6.23
N LYS A 202 0.66 1.24 5.98
CA LYS A 202 -0.40 1.44 6.98
C LYS A 202 -0.15 0.63 8.25
N ALA A 203 0.22 -0.65 8.12
CA ALA A 203 0.53 -1.51 9.26
C ALA A 203 1.74 -1.00 10.04
N ARG A 204 2.80 -0.58 9.33
CA ARG A 204 4.02 -0.03 9.93
C ARG A 204 3.73 1.26 10.70
N SER A 205 2.98 2.17 10.11
CA SER A 205 2.55 3.42 10.75
C SER A 205 1.70 3.15 12.00
N ALA A 206 0.74 2.23 11.93
CA ALA A 206 -0.09 1.86 13.07
C ALA A 206 0.73 1.27 14.24
N ILE A 207 1.73 0.42 13.94
CA ILE A 207 2.65 -0.12 14.95
C ILE A 207 3.53 1.00 15.54
N SER A 208 4.06 1.88 14.69
CA SER A 208 4.90 3.00 15.12
C SER A 208 4.16 3.94 16.06
N GLN A 209 2.91 4.29 15.71
CA GLN A 209 2.06 5.14 16.53
C GLN A 209 1.81 4.51 17.91
N ARG A 210 1.42 3.23 17.94
CA ARG A 210 1.16 2.51 19.19
C ARG A 210 2.38 2.51 20.12
N LYS A 211 3.56 2.22 19.58
CA LYS A 211 4.83 2.25 20.35
C LYS A 211 5.16 3.65 20.87
N THR A 212 4.90 4.67 20.06
CA THR A 212 5.12 6.06 20.43
C THR A 212 4.21 6.45 21.59
N ASP A 213 2.92 6.10 21.53
CA ASP A 213 1.94 6.39 22.57
C ASP A 213 2.31 5.67 23.88
N GLU A 214 2.66 4.39 23.83
CA GLU A 214 3.11 3.61 25.00
C GLU A 214 4.37 4.21 25.65
N SER A 215 5.34 4.60 24.83
CA SER A 215 6.59 5.21 25.28
C SER A 215 6.35 6.58 25.89
N TYR A 216 5.46 7.38 25.29
CA TYR A 216 5.08 8.71 25.77
C TYR A 216 4.39 8.62 27.13
N GLN A 217 3.42 7.71 27.30
CA GLN A 217 2.75 7.48 28.60
C GLN A 217 3.72 6.98 29.68
N SER A 218 4.71 6.16 29.30
CA SER A 218 5.74 5.69 30.22
C SER A 218 6.76 6.77 30.57
N TRP A 219 7.03 7.69 29.64
CA TRP A 219 7.84 8.89 29.88
C TRP A 219 7.14 9.89 30.80
N LEU A 220 5.85 10.19 30.57
CA LEU A 220 5.06 11.08 31.43
C LEU A 220 4.97 10.57 32.88
N ARG A 221 4.80 9.26 33.07
CA ARG A 221 4.81 8.65 34.42
C ARG A 221 6.15 8.89 35.11
N ARG A 222 7.27 8.60 34.44
CA ARG A 222 8.62 8.86 35.00
C ARG A 222 8.83 10.34 35.32
N LEU A 223 8.45 11.23 34.41
CA LEU A 223 8.59 12.68 34.62
C LEU A 223 7.81 13.15 35.86
N ARG A 224 6.59 12.65 36.04
CA ARG A 224 5.78 12.94 37.23
C ARG A 224 6.41 12.37 38.50
N ASP A 225 6.89 11.13 38.44
CA ASP A 225 7.46 10.45 39.61
C ASP A 225 8.83 11.05 40.03
N GLU A 226 9.58 11.64 39.08
CA GLU A 226 10.84 12.36 39.33
C GLU A 226 10.64 13.84 39.68
N ALA A 227 9.47 14.41 39.38
CA ALA A 227 9.16 15.81 39.69
C ALA A 227 8.72 15.99 41.14
N TYR A 228 9.29 16.99 41.83
CA TYR A 228 8.77 17.46 43.11
C TYR A 228 7.52 18.31 42.86
N VAL A 229 6.34 17.81 43.28
CA VAL A 229 5.05 18.50 43.13
C VAL A 229 4.46 18.78 44.51
N GLU A 230 4.34 20.07 44.88
CA GLU A 230 3.65 20.51 46.10
C GLU A 230 2.22 20.95 45.74
N LEU A 231 1.22 20.16 46.14
CA LEU A 231 -0.20 20.50 45.98
C LEU A 231 -0.65 21.36 47.17
N ARG A 232 -0.85 22.65 46.94
CA ARG A 232 -1.53 23.53 47.91
C ARG A 232 -3.02 23.53 47.60
N ILE A 233 -3.77 22.77 48.40
CA ILE A 233 -5.22 22.79 48.36
C ILE A 233 -5.64 23.75 49.46
N ASP A 234 -6.19 24.91 49.10
CA ASP A 234 -6.85 25.78 50.07
C ASP A 234 -8.15 25.08 50.49
N GLU A 235 -8.26 24.68 51.77
CA GLU A 235 -9.53 24.21 52.33
C GLU A 235 -10.51 25.39 52.49
N PRO A 236 -11.82 25.19 52.24
CA PRO A 236 -12.85 26.23 52.35
C PRO A 236 -13.15 26.66 53.80
#